data_AF-A0A4X1WAB7-F1
#
_entry.id   AF-A0A4X1WAB7-F1
#
_cell.length_a   1.000
_cell.length_b   1.000
_cell.length_c   1.000
_cell.angle_alpha   90.00
_cell.angle_beta   90.00
_cell.angle_gamma   90.00
#
_symmetry.space_group_name_H-M   'P 1'
#
loop_
_entity.id
_entity.type
_entity.pdbx_description
1 polymer ?
#
loop_
_entity_poly.entity_id
_entity_poly.type
_entity_poly.pdbx_seq_one_letter_code
_entity_poly.pdbx_strand_id
1 'polypeptide(L)'
;MATVEQKALGIGFKCLSLATFVLICAGQGGRREEGGPACYGGFDLYFILDKSGSVLHHWNEIYYFVEQLAHKFISPQLRMSFIVFSTQGTTLMKLTEDREQIRQGLEELQKVLPGGDTYMHEGFERASEQIYYENRQGYRTASVIIALTDGELHEELFFYSEREANRSRDLGAIVYCVGVKDFNETQLARIADSKDHVFPVNDGFQALQGIIHSILKKSCIEILAAEPSTICAGESFQVVVRGNGFRHARNVDRVLCSFKINESVTLNEKPFTVEDTYLLCPAPILKEVGMNAALQVSMNDGLSFISSSVIITTTHCRPPQSVPAPPKTAHGEQ
;
A
#
# COMPACT_ATOMS: atom_id res chain seq x y z
N MET A 1 18.20 -36.04 -72.86
CA MET A 1 19.26 -35.66 -71.89
C MET A 1 18.63 -35.83 -70.52
N ALA A 2 18.75 -37.00 -69.88
CA ALA A 2 19.96 -37.53 -69.25
C ALA A 2 20.31 -36.75 -67.96
N THR A 3 20.22 -37.46 -66.84
CA THR A 3 20.41 -37.04 -65.43
C THR A 3 21.89 -36.89 -65.04
N VAL A 4 22.18 -36.72 -63.73
CA VAL A 4 23.51 -36.72 -63.05
C VAL A 4 24.14 -35.30 -62.97
N GLU A 5 24.75 -34.80 -61.87
CA GLU A 5 25.40 -35.41 -60.68
C GLU A 5 24.87 -34.99 -59.28
N GLN A 6 24.99 -35.93 -58.33
CA GLN A 6 25.26 -35.67 -56.91
C GLN A 6 26.53 -36.47 -56.53
N LYS A 7 27.46 -35.87 -55.77
CA LYS A 7 28.62 -36.53 -55.12
C LYS A 7 28.49 -36.25 -53.60
N ALA A 8 28.47 -37.25 -52.72
CA ALA A 8 29.63 -38.05 -52.21
C ALA A 8 30.70 -37.14 -51.56
N LEU A 9 31.32 -37.40 -50.40
CA LEU A 9 31.58 -38.62 -49.59
C LEU A 9 31.90 -38.16 -48.13
N GLY A 10 31.81 -38.91 -47.02
CA GLY A 10 31.35 -40.27 -46.70
C GLY A 10 31.98 -40.78 -45.37
N ILE A 11 31.79 -42.07 -45.02
CA ILE A 11 32.48 -42.85 -43.96
C ILE A 11 32.07 -42.57 -42.49
N GLY A 12 31.62 -43.61 -41.79
CA GLY A 12 31.19 -43.57 -40.37
C GLY A 12 32.23 -44.10 -39.38
N PHE A 13 31.84 -44.19 -38.09
CA PHE A 13 32.71 -44.67 -37.01
C PHE A 13 32.05 -45.70 -36.07
N LYS A 14 32.89 -46.51 -35.42
CA LYS A 14 32.52 -47.71 -34.65
C LYS A 14 31.98 -47.42 -33.25
N CYS A 15 31.33 -48.44 -32.69
CA CYS A 15 30.72 -48.48 -31.36
C CYS A 15 31.74 -48.72 -30.22
N LEU A 16 31.24 -48.60 -28.98
CA LEU A 16 31.84 -48.92 -27.66
C LEU A 16 32.96 -48.02 -27.10
N SER A 17 32.60 -47.21 -26.10
CA SER A 17 33.07 -47.44 -24.73
C SER A 17 32.08 -46.88 -23.69
N LEU A 18 31.98 -47.51 -22.52
CA LEU A 18 31.19 -47.03 -21.39
C LEU A 18 31.89 -45.83 -20.73
N ALA A 19 31.17 -44.72 -20.54
CA ALA A 19 31.59 -43.64 -19.66
C ALA A 19 30.42 -43.25 -18.73
N THR A 20 30.54 -43.62 -17.46
CA THR A 20 29.62 -43.24 -16.39
C THR A 20 29.72 -41.74 -16.13
N PHE A 21 28.84 -40.95 -16.75
CA PHE A 21 28.74 -39.53 -16.44
C PHE A 21 27.95 -39.34 -15.14
N VAL A 22 28.69 -39.05 -14.05
CA VAL A 22 28.09 -38.62 -12.78
C VAL A 22 27.39 -37.28 -13.02
N LEU A 23 26.09 -37.21 -12.77
CA LEU A 23 25.37 -35.94 -12.68
C LEU A 23 25.88 -35.17 -11.46
N ILE A 24 26.94 -34.37 -11.66
CA ILE A 24 27.22 -33.26 -10.78
C ILE A 24 26.14 -32.22 -11.09
N CYS A 25 25.11 -32.17 -10.25
CA CYS A 25 24.17 -31.06 -10.21
C CYS A 25 24.94 -29.81 -9.77
N ALA A 26 25.61 -29.17 -10.72
CA ALA A 26 26.09 -27.81 -10.58
C ALA A 26 24.86 -26.93 -10.43
N GLY A 27 24.45 -26.74 -9.17
CA GLY A 27 23.39 -25.82 -8.80
C GLY A 27 23.81 -24.41 -9.21
N GLN A 28 23.47 -24.04 -10.44
CA GLN A 28 23.38 -22.65 -10.83
C GLN A 28 22.31 -22.06 -9.92
N GLY A 29 22.77 -21.44 -8.82
CA GLY A 29 21.97 -20.53 -8.03
C GLY A 29 21.58 -19.38 -8.94
N GLY A 30 20.51 -19.58 -9.71
CA GLY A 30 19.79 -18.50 -10.34
C GLY A 30 19.53 -17.50 -9.24
N ARG A 31 20.06 -16.29 -9.41
CA ARG A 31 19.77 -15.18 -8.51
C ARG A 31 18.26 -15.15 -8.39
N ARG A 32 17.74 -15.38 -7.18
CA ARG A 32 16.39 -14.93 -6.86
C ARG A 32 16.40 -13.45 -7.21
N GLU A 33 15.57 -13.04 -8.17
CA GLU A 33 15.15 -11.65 -8.18
C GLU A 33 14.64 -11.38 -6.77
N GLU A 34 15.22 -10.36 -6.12
CA GLU A 34 14.74 -9.93 -4.83
C GLU A 34 13.27 -9.58 -5.02
N GLY A 35 12.38 -10.36 -4.39
CA GLY A 35 10.98 -9.99 -4.30
C GLY A 35 10.94 -8.62 -3.64
N GLY A 36 10.69 -7.58 -4.43
CA GLY A 36 10.53 -6.23 -3.92
C GLY A 36 9.45 -6.21 -2.84
N PRO A 37 9.45 -5.22 -1.92
CA PRO A 37 8.52 -5.18 -0.81
C PRO A 37 7.08 -5.25 -1.32
N ALA A 38 6.47 -6.42 -1.17
CA ALA A 38 5.09 -6.67 -1.51
C ALA A 38 4.24 -6.16 -0.36
N CYS A 39 3.38 -5.19 -0.64
CA CYS A 39 2.55 -4.57 0.36
C CYS A 39 1.30 -5.39 0.59
N TYR A 40 1.13 -5.88 1.82
CA TYR A 40 0.03 -6.77 2.17
C TYR A 40 -1.15 -6.05 2.82
N GLY A 41 -0.93 -4.87 3.41
CA GLY A 41 -1.97 -4.03 4.00
C GLY A 41 -3.04 -3.59 2.99
N GLY A 42 -4.29 -3.52 3.44
CA GLY A 42 -5.42 -3.05 2.64
C GLY A 42 -5.55 -1.53 2.62
N PHE A 43 -5.54 -0.96 1.42
CA PHE A 43 -5.76 0.47 1.18
C PHE A 43 -6.38 0.74 -0.20
N ASP A 44 -6.92 1.94 -0.34
CA ASP A 44 -7.62 2.41 -1.54
C ASP A 44 -6.72 3.33 -2.35
N LEU A 45 -6.44 2.96 -3.60
CA LEU A 45 -5.50 3.66 -4.47
C LEU A 45 -6.21 4.37 -5.65
N TYR A 46 -6.11 5.69 -5.70
CA TYR A 46 -6.73 6.50 -6.74
C TYR A 46 -5.67 7.10 -7.66
N PHE A 47 -5.64 6.63 -8.90
CA PHE A 47 -4.82 7.24 -9.94
C PHE A 47 -5.58 8.40 -10.57
N ILE A 48 -4.99 9.60 -10.56
CA ILE A 48 -5.49 10.78 -11.26
C ILE A 48 -4.53 11.08 -12.40
N LEU A 49 -4.95 10.82 -13.63
CA LEU A 49 -4.08 10.73 -14.79
C LEU A 49 -4.36 11.85 -15.78
N ASP A 50 -3.35 12.68 -16.02
CA ASP A 50 -3.38 13.72 -17.03
C ASP A 50 -3.43 13.11 -18.43
N LYS A 51 -4.46 13.48 -19.18
CA LYS A 51 -4.62 13.19 -20.61
C LYS A 51 -4.88 14.47 -21.41
N SER A 52 -4.37 15.61 -20.95
CA SER A 52 -4.43 16.89 -21.66
C SER A 52 -3.60 16.88 -22.95
N GLY A 53 -3.67 17.96 -23.72
CA GLY A 53 -2.91 18.09 -24.97
C GLY A 53 -1.39 18.15 -24.78
N SER A 54 -0.89 18.60 -23.62
CA SER A 54 0.55 18.74 -23.38
C SER A 54 1.26 17.40 -23.22
N VAL A 55 0.57 16.40 -22.65
CA VAL A 55 1.08 15.03 -22.46
C VAL A 55 0.86 14.09 -23.66
N LEU A 56 0.46 14.60 -24.83
CA LEU A 56 0.12 13.79 -26.02
C LEU A 56 1.19 12.76 -26.42
N HIS A 57 2.47 13.13 -26.34
CA HIS A 57 3.59 12.25 -26.69
C HIS A 57 4.13 11.45 -25.50
N HIS A 58 3.62 11.68 -24.28
CA HIS A 58 4.06 11.07 -23.03
C HIS A 58 3.02 10.14 -22.39
N TRP A 59 1.82 10.02 -22.96
CA TRP A 59 0.76 9.13 -22.44
C TRP A 59 1.21 7.69 -22.25
N ASN A 60 2.07 7.16 -23.13
CA ASN A 60 2.64 5.82 -22.95
C ASN A 60 3.44 5.69 -21.65
N GLU A 61 4.18 6.73 -21.23
CA GLU A 61 4.94 6.73 -19.98
C GLU A 61 4.01 6.72 -18.76
N ILE A 62 2.93 7.53 -18.82
CA ILE A 62 1.86 7.57 -17.81
C ILE A 62 1.17 6.20 -17.72
N TYR A 63 0.77 5.62 -18.86
CA TYR A 63 0.15 4.31 -18.95
C TYR A 63 1.04 3.21 -18.34
N TYR A 64 2.30 3.10 -18.80
CA TYR A 64 3.18 2.03 -18.36
C TYR A 64 3.56 2.14 -16.87
N PHE A 65 3.60 3.37 -16.31
CA PHE A 65 3.73 3.54 -14.87
C PHE A 65 2.56 2.90 -14.12
N VAL A 66 1.33 3.22 -14.51
CA VAL A 66 0.11 2.70 -13.87
C VAL A 66 0.03 1.18 -14.03
N GLU A 67 0.31 0.65 -15.22
CA GLU A 67 0.35 -0.80 -15.50
C GLU A 67 1.34 -1.53 -14.58
N GLN A 68 2.59 -1.05 -14.49
CA GLN A 68 3.59 -1.68 -13.62
C GLN A 68 3.24 -1.58 -12.14
N LEU A 69 2.69 -0.46 -11.71
CA LEU A 69 2.34 -0.23 -10.32
C LEU A 69 1.15 -1.12 -9.92
N ALA A 70 0.13 -1.23 -10.78
CA ALA A 70 -0.99 -2.17 -10.64
C ALA A 70 -0.53 -3.64 -10.60
N HIS A 71 0.46 -4.02 -11.42
CA HIS A 71 1.04 -5.36 -11.41
C HIS A 71 1.89 -5.67 -10.16
N LYS A 72 2.56 -4.67 -9.54
CA LYS A 72 3.27 -4.89 -8.26
C LYS A 72 2.32 -5.01 -7.08
N PHE A 73 1.18 -4.32 -7.10
CA PHE A 73 0.18 -4.43 -6.04
C PHE A 73 -0.69 -5.68 -6.20
N ILE A 74 -0.15 -6.83 -5.80
CA ILE A 74 -0.82 -8.14 -5.89
C ILE A 74 -1.75 -8.48 -4.70
N SER A 75 -1.78 -7.67 -3.63
CA SER A 75 -2.63 -7.96 -2.46
C SER A 75 -4.12 -7.92 -2.83
N PRO A 76 -4.93 -8.93 -2.47
CA PRO A 76 -6.39 -8.88 -2.64
C PRO A 76 -7.06 -7.79 -1.79
N GLN A 77 -6.39 -7.30 -0.73
CA GLN A 77 -6.91 -6.25 0.15
C GLN A 77 -6.75 -4.84 -0.44
N LEU A 78 -6.04 -4.71 -1.57
CA LEU A 78 -5.83 -3.43 -2.24
C LEU A 78 -6.89 -3.22 -3.31
N ARG A 79 -7.56 -2.07 -3.23
CA ARG A 79 -8.51 -1.60 -4.24
C ARG A 79 -7.88 -0.46 -5.04
N MET A 80 -8.20 -0.35 -6.32
CA MET A 80 -7.75 0.79 -7.14
C MET A 80 -8.83 1.38 -8.03
N SER A 81 -8.71 2.66 -8.33
CA SER A 81 -9.55 3.44 -9.25
C SER A 81 -8.67 4.15 -10.27
N PHE A 82 -9.12 4.21 -11.52
CA PHE A 82 -8.49 4.99 -12.59
C PHE A 82 -9.38 6.19 -12.93
N ILE A 83 -8.85 7.39 -12.73
CA ILE A 83 -9.48 8.66 -13.06
C ILE A 83 -8.60 9.33 -14.10
N VAL A 84 -9.21 9.82 -15.18
CA VAL A 84 -8.51 10.56 -16.24
C VAL A 84 -9.05 11.99 -16.30
N PHE A 85 -8.19 12.97 -16.55
CA PHE A 85 -8.62 14.36 -16.70
C PHE A 85 -8.00 15.04 -17.93
N SER A 86 -8.79 15.89 -18.58
CA SER A 86 -8.27 16.96 -19.44
C SER A 86 -9.14 18.20 -19.32
N THR A 87 -9.95 18.57 -20.32
CA THR A 87 -10.98 19.62 -20.17
C THR A 87 -12.09 19.23 -19.18
N GLN A 88 -12.21 17.93 -18.85
CA GLN A 88 -13.10 17.39 -17.81
C GLN A 88 -12.41 16.21 -17.09
N GLY A 89 -12.80 15.93 -15.85
CA GLY A 89 -12.32 14.82 -15.02
C GLY A 89 -13.35 13.69 -14.88
N THR A 90 -12.98 12.48 -15.32
CA THR A 90 -13.88 11.32 -15.42
C THR A 90 -13.27 10.08 -14.75
N THR A 91 -14.06 9.38 -13.94
CA THR A 91 -13.71 8.05 -13.43
C THR A 91 -13.83 7.02 -14.57
N LEU A 92 -12.70 6.61 -15.15
CA LEU A 92 -12.62 5.55 -16.15
C LEU A 92 -12.88 4.17 -15.54
N MET A 93 -12.35 3.94 -14.34
CA MET A 93 -12.60 2.74 -13.54
C MET A 93 -12.86 3.13 -12.08
N LYS A 94 -14.01 2.73 -11.55
CA LYS A 94 -14.35 2.93 -10.12
C LYS A 94 -13.46 2.07 -9.23
N LEU A 95 -13.33 2.47 -7.98
CA LEU A 95 -12.59 1.72 -6.96
C LEU A 95 -13.04 0.25 -6.89
N THR A 96 -12.10 -0.67 -7.10
CA THR A 96 -12.37 -2.11 -7.11
C THR A 96 -11.14 -2.95 -6.71
N GLU A 97 -11.37 -4.10 -6.07
CA GLU A 97 -10.40 -5.19 -5.85
C GLU A 97 -10.40 -6.23 -6.99
N ASP A 98 -11.43 -6.20 -7.86
CA ASP A 98 -11.62 -7.18 -8.93
C ASP A 98 -10.54 -7.05 -10.00
N ARG A 99 -9.73 -8.11 -10.11
CA ARG A 99 -8.57 -8.16 -11.02
C ARG A 99 -8.97 -8.19 -12.49
N GLU A 100 -10.15 -8.70 -12.85
CA GLU A 100 -10.62 -8.64 -14.23
C GLU A 100 -11.12 -7.23 -14.58
N GLN A 101 -11.74 -6.51 -13.64
CA GLN A 101 -12.06 -5.09 -13.84
C GLN A 101 -10.78 -4.25 -13.94
N ILE A 102 -9.77 -4.50 -13.10
CA ILE A 102 -8.46 -3.82 -13.19
C ILE A 102 -7.79 -4.07 -14.54
N ARG A 103 -7.78 -5.32 -15.03
CA ARG A 103 -7.25 -5.66 -16.36
C ARG A 103 -8.00 -4.91 -17.48
N GLN A 104 -9.33 -4.88 -17.44
CA GLN A 104 -10.14 -4.12 -18.41
C GLN A 104 -9.89 -2.61 -18.31
N GLY A 105 -9.74 -2.06 -17.10
CA GLY A 105 -9.42 -0.65 -16.89
C GLY A 105 -8.05 -0.27 -17.45
N LEU A 106 -7.05 -1.15 -17.36
CA LEU A 106 -5.75 -0.97 -18.02
C LEU A 106 -5.90 -1.04 -19.55
N GLU A 107 -6.66 -1.99 -20.09
CA GLU A 107 -6.92 -2.07 -21.53
C GLU A 107 -7.64 -0.83 -22.08
N GLU A 108 -8.54 -0.20 -21.32
CA GLU A 108 -9.15 1.08 -21.69
C GLU A 108 -8.19 2.27 -21.53
N LEU A 109 -7.35 2.30 -20.47
CA LEU A 109 -6.29 3.31 -20.33
C LEU A 109 -5.31 3.29 -21.51
N GLN A 110 -4.94 2.11 -22.02
CA GLN A 110 -4.06 1.97 -23.17
C GLN A 110 -4.62 2.64 -24.45
N LYS A 111 -5.96 2.73 -24.56
CA LYS A 111 -6.68 3.29 -25.71
C LYS A 111 -6.97 4.79 -25.59
N VAL A 112 -6.68 5.41 -24.44
CA VAL A 112 -6.93 6.84 -24.21
C VAL A 112 -6.15 7.68 -25.23
N LEU A 113 -6.86 8.62 -25.85
CA LEU A 113 -6.30 9.64 -26.73
C LEU A 113 -6.18 10.95 -25.94
N PRO A 114 -4.96 11.45 -25.67
CA PRO A 114 -4.79 12.73 -25.00
C PRO A 114 -5.27 13.91 -25.84
N GLY A 115 -5.74 14.95 -25.16
CA GLY A 115 -6.24 16.17 -25.78
C GLY A 115 -7.18 16.96 -24.87
N GLY A 116 -7.27 18.27 -25.14
CA GLY A 116 -7.97 19.23 -24.30
C GLY A 116 -7.06 19.89 -23.27
N ASP A 117 -7.67 20.62 -22.35
CA ASP A 117 -7.03 21.43 -21.31
C ASP A 117 -6.62 20.58 -20.09
N THR A 118 -6.24 21.21 -18.98
CA THR A 118 -5.61 20.54 -17.81
C THR A 118 -6.41 20.78 -16.51
N TYR A 119 -7.69 20.39 -16.47
CA TYR A 119 -8.61 20.60 -15.34
C TYR A 119 -8.41 19.53 -14.24
N MET A 120 -7.20 19.46 -13.69
CA MET A 120 -6.82 18.44 -12.70
C MET A 120 -7.70 18.44 -11.43
N HIS A 121 -8.28 19.58 -11.07
CA HIS A 121 -9.21 19.70 -9.96
C HIS A 121 -10.43 18.76 -10.10
N GLU A 122 -10.99 18.59 -11.31
CA GLU A 122 -12.08 17.63 -11.53
C GLU A 122 -11.62 16.18 -11.29
N GLY A 123 -10.35 15.87 -11.57
CA GLY A 123 -9.75 14.59 -11.21
C GLY A 123 -9.75 14.34 -9.69
N PHE A 124 -9.40 15.37 -8.91
CA PHE A 124 -9.47 15.32 -7.44
C PHE A 124 -10.91 15.27 -6.91
N GLU A 125 -11.88 15.88 -7.60
CA GLU A 125 -13.31 15.73 -7.28
C GLU A 125 -13.76 14.27 -7.44
N ARG A 126 -13.46 13.62 -8.57
CA ARG A 126 -13.80 12.21 -8.82
C ARG A 126 -13.14 11.24 -7.83
N ALA A 127 -11.97 11.60 -7.27
CA ALA A 127 -11.35 10.85 -6.17
C ALA A 127 -12.10 11.12 -4.85
N SER A 128 -12.29 12.39 -4.49
CA SER A 128 -12.98 12.82 -3.27
C SER A 128 -14.41 12.27 -3.15
N GLU A 129 -15.16 12.19 -4.26
CA GLU A 129 -16.49 11.59 -4.33
C GLU A 129 -16.49 10.12 -3.91
N GLN A 130 -15.51 9.34 -4.39
CA GLN A 130 -15.36 7.93 -4.05
C GLN A 130 -14.91 7.75 -2.59
N ILE A 131 -13.89 8.48 -2.14
CA ILE A 131 -13.39 8.45 -0.75
C ILE A 131 -14.52 8.80 0.23
N TYR A 132 -15.34 9.80 -0.09
CA TYR A 132 -16.49 10.20 0.73
C TYR A 132 -17.56 9.10 0.82
N TYR A 133 -17.79 8.37 -0.27
CA TYR A 133 -18.74 7.25 -0.29
C TYR A 133 -18.23 6.07 0.56
N GLU A 134 -16.97 5.67 0.40
CA GLU A 134 -16.36 4.58 1.19
C GLU A 134 -16.35 4.89 2.69
N ASN A 135 -15.93 6.10 3.06
CA ASN A 135 -15.95 6.59 4.45
C ASN A 135 -17.36 6.54 5.07
N ARG A 136 -18.42 6.78 4.28
CA ARG A 136 -19.82 6.69 4.74
C ARG A 136 -20.30 5.25 4.96
N GLN A 137 -19.73 4.27 4.27
CA GLN A 137 -20.04 2.84 4.47
C GLN A 137 -19.38 2.27 5.73
N GLY A 138 -18.63 3.08 6.49
CA GLY A 138 -17.92 2.67 7.70
C GLY A 138 -16.53 2.11 7.46
N TYR A 139 -16.15 1.90 6.19
CA TYR A 139 -14.80 1.53 5.78
C TYR A 139 -13.91 2.77 5.76
N ARG A 140 -13.39 3.15 6.94
CA ARG A 140 -12.36 4.20 7.09
C ARG A 140 -10.99 3.67 6.67
N THR A 141 -10.88 3.22 5.43
CA THR A 141 -9.67 2.64 4.84
C THR A 141 -8.65 3.74 4.52
N ALA A 142 -7.36 3.45 4.66
CA ALA A 142 -6.31 4.37 4.21
C ALA A 142 -6.48 4.67 2.70
N SER A 143 -6.55 5.95 2.34
CA SER A 143 -6.73 6.40 0.96
C SER A 143 -5.45 7.05 0.44
N VAL A 144 -5.00 6.64 -0.74
CA VAL A 144 -3.79 7.16 -1.39
C VAL A 144 -4.14 7.65 -2.78
N ILE A 145 -3.79 8.89 -3.08
CA ILE A 145 -3.94 9.49 -4.41
C ILE A 145 -2.54 9.57 -5.05
N ILE A 146 -2.41 9.10 -6.29
CA ILE A 146 -1.23 9.35 -7.13
C ILE A 146 -1.69 10.14 -8.35
N ALA A 147 -1.33 11.43 -8.40
CA ALA A 147 -1.56 12.28 -9.55
C ALA A 147 -0.36 12.24 -10.50
N LEU A 148 -0.58 11.90 -11.77
CA LEU A 148 0.41 11.97 -12.85
C LEU A 148 0.05 13.14 -13.74
N THR A 149 0.97 14.09 -13.92
CA THR A 149 0.80 15.28 -14.77
C THR A 149 2.17 15.84 -15.16
N ASP A 150 2.24 16.62 -16.23
CA ASP A 150 3.42 17.44 -16.53
C ASP A 150 3.43 18.78 -15.77
N GLY A 151 2.40 19.06 -14.97
CA GLY A 151 2.39 20.15 -13.99
C GLY A 151 2.38 21.57 -14.56
N GLU A 152 2.16 21.76 -15.87
CA GLU A 152 1.97 23.08 -16.47
C GLU A 152 0.51 23.56 -16.28
N LEU A 153 0.15 23.91 -15.03
CA LEU A 153 -1.16 24.46 -14.69
C LEU A 153 -1.16 25.99 -14.75
N HIS A 154 -2.12 26.56 -15.47
CA HIS A 154 -2.46 27.98 -15.38
C HIS A 154 -2.89 28.35 -13.96
N GLU A 155 -2.61 29.59 -13.52
CA GLU A 155 -2.76 30.04 -12.13
C GLU A 155 -4.15 29.76 -11.52
N GLU A 156 -5.23 29.95 -12.28
CA GLU A 156 -6.59 29.66 -11.83
C GLU A 156 -6.86 28.15 -11.68
N LEU A 157 -6.45 27.34 -12.66
CA LEU A 157 -6.59 25.88 -12.60
C LEU A 157 -5.75 25.28 -11.48
N PHE A 158 -4.57 25.84 -11.24
CA PHE A 158 -3.71 25.50 -10.12
C PHE A 158 -4.38 25.79 -8.77
N PHE A 159 -5.00 26.95 -8.60
CA PHE A 159 -5.76 27.30 -7.39
C PHE A 159 -6.90 26.29 -7.10
N TYR A 160 -7.70 25.94 -8.10
CA TYR A 160 -8.73 24.92 -7.93
C TYR A 160 -8.14 23.54 -7.61
N SER A 161 -7.00 23.18 -8.20
CA SER A 161 -6.35 21.88 -7.98
C SER A 161 -5.79 21.76 -6.55
N GLU A 162 -5.18 22.82 -6.02
CA GLU A 162 -4.77 22.87 -4.60
C GLU A 162 -5.98 22.77 -3.66
N ARG A 163 -7.10 23.43 -4.00
CA ARG A 163 -8.34 23.37 -3.21
C ARG A 163 -8.91 21.95 -3.13
N GLU A 164 -9.07 21.26 -4.27
CA GLU A 164 -9.64 19.92 -4.28
C GLU A 164 -8.65 18.85 -3.74
N ALA A 165 -7.34 19.05 -3.89
CA ALA A 165 -6.33 18.22 -3.22
C ALA A 165 -6.39 18.36 -1.69
N ASN A 166 -6.56 19.59 -1.17
CA ASN A 166 -6.80 19.82 0.26
C ASN A 166 -8.10 19.17 0.74
N ARG A 167 -9.19 19.26 -0.03
CA ARG A 167 -10.44 18.54 0.26
C ARG A 167 -10.25 17.03 0.31
N SER A 168 -9.44 16.45 -0.60
CA SER A 168 -9.10 15.03 -0.55
C SER A 168 -8.33 14.67 0.73
N ARG A 169 -7.39 15.51 1.17
CA ARG A 169 -6.70 15.36 2.46
C ARG A 169 -7.64 15.44 3.66
N ASP A 170 -8.61 16.36 3.64
CA ASP A 170 -9.61 16.51 4.71
C ASP A 170 -10.55 15.28 4.79
N LEU A 171 -10.68 14.52 3.70
CA LEU A 171 -11.34 13.21 3.65
C LEU A 171 -10.44 12.04 4.09
N GLY A 172 -9.18 12.31 4.45
CA GLY A 172 -8.21 11.33 4.94
C GLY A 172 -7.20 10.82 3.90
N ALA A 173 -7.18 11.35 2.68
CA ALA A 173 -6.25 10.91 1.64
C ALA A 173 -4.82 11.43 1.83
N ILE A 174 -3.83 10.63 1.43
CA ILE A 174 -2.43 11.06 1.24
C ILE A 174 -2.21 11.32 -0.25
N VAL A 175 -1.74 12.52 -0.62
CA VAL A 175 -1.56 12.90 -2.03
C VAL A 175 -0.08 12.84 -2.44
N TYR A 176 0.20 12.03 -3.46
CA TYR A 176 1.47 12.00 -4.19
C TYR A 176 1.31 12.63 -5.57
N CYS A 177 2.36 13.31 -6.04
CA CYS A 177 2.45 13.81 -7.41
C CYS A 177 3.67 13.23 -8.11
N VAL A 178 3.49 12.75 -9.35
CA VAL A 178 4.55 12.26 -10.22
C VAL A 178 4.61 13.21 -11.42
N GLY A 179 5.69 13.97 -11.49
CA GLY A 179 5.89 15.04 -12.47
C GLY A 179 6.58 14.52 -13.74
N VAL A 180 5.89 14.59 -14.86
CA VAL A 180 6.40 14.23 -16.19
C VAL A 180 7.04 15.46 -16.85
N LYS A 181 8.09 15.30 -17.67
CA LYS A 181 8.70 16.39 -18.45
C LYS A 181 9.13 17.58 -17.53
N ASP A 182 8.94 18.83 -17.97
CA ASP A 182 9.44 20.07 -17.34
C ASP A 182 8.49 20.61 -16.24
N PHE A 183 8.05 19.74 -15.33
CA PHE A 183 7.05 20.09 -14.32
C PHE A 183 7.56 21.11 -13.30
N ASN A 184 6.64 21.93 -12.79
CA ASN A 184 6.94 22.86 -11.71
C ASN A 184 6.86 22.17 -10.33
N GLU A 185 8.00 21.72 -9.80
CA GLU A 185 8.10 21.07 -8.49
C GLU A 185 7.46 21.89 -7.36
N THR A 186 7.54 23.23 -7.41
CA THR A 186 6.93 24.10 -6.38
C THR A 186 5.41 24.12 -6.45
N GLN A 187 4.83 24.00 -7.65
CA GLN A 187 3.39 23.81 -7.80
C GLN A 187 2.98 22.40 -7.32
N LEU A 188 3.63 21.33 -7.82
CA LEU A 188 3.29 19.96 -7.43
C LEU A 188 3.45 19.73 -5.92
N ALA A 189 4.41 20.38 -5.25
CA ALA A 189 4.60 20.28 -3.80
C ALA A 189 3.50 20.94 -2.94
N ARG A 190 2.61 21.74 -3.54
CA ARG A 190 1.40 22.28 -2.88
C ARG A 190 0.17 21.39 -3.10
N ILE A 191 0.14 20.68 -4.23
CA ILE A 191 -0.88 19.67 -4.55
C ILE A 191 -0.61 18.39 -3.73
N ALA A 192 0.63 17.90 -3.74
CA ALA A 192 1.09 16.78 -2.90
C ALA A 192 1.11 17.13 -1.40
N ASP A 193 1.25 16.13 -0.54
CA ASP A 193 1.20 16.30 0.92
C ASP A 193 2.43 17.03 1.51
N SER A 194 3.59 16.84 0.88
CA SER A 194 4.83 17.61 1.10
C SER A 194 5.72 17.53 -0.15
N LYS A 195 6.86 18.24 -0.15
CA LYS A 195 7.90 18.09 -1.19
C LYS A 195 8.38 16.64 -1.34
N ASP A 196 8.45 15.87 -0.26
CA ASP A 196 8.85 14.46 -0.29
C ASP A 196 7.83 13.55 -0.99
N HIS A 197 6.62 14.05 -1.26
CA HIS A 197 5.56 13.35 -1.98
C HIS A 197 5.52 13.71 -3.47
N VAL A 198 6.48 14.51 -3.95
CA VAL A 198 6.69 14.84 -5.36
C VAL A 198 7.81 13.97 -5.93
N PHE A 199 7.59 13.37 -7.09
CA PHE A 199 8.53 12.46 -7.74
C PHE A 199 8.81 12.86 -9.21
N PRO A 200 10.04 13.28 -9.54
CA PRO A 200 10.43 13.65 -10.90
C PRO A 200 10.65 12.46 -11.84
N VAL A 201 10.04 12.49 -13.03
CA VAL A 201 10.30 11.52 -14.12
C VAL A 201 11.40 12.04 -15.06
N ASN A 202 12.59 12.31 -14.51
CA ASN A 202 13.68 12.97 -15.25
C ASN A 202 14.38 12.04 -16.27
N ASP A 203 14.59 10.77 -15.91
CA ASP A 203 15.34 9.79 -16.73
C ASP A 203 14.43 8.75 -17.41
N GLY A 204 13.18 9.14 -17.67
CA GLY A 204 12.16 8.27 -18.26
C GLY A 204 11.80 7.04 -17.40
N PHE A 205 11.44 5.95 -18.06
CA PHE A 205 10.82 4.78 -17.43
C PHE A 205 11.69 4.04 -16.39
N GLN A 206 13.01 4.22 -16.39
CA GLN A 206 13.87 3.64 -15.35
C GLN A 206 13.80 4.44 -14.04
N ALA A 207 13.62 5.76 -14.10
CA ALA A 207 13.31 6.56 -12.92
C ALA A 207 11.95 6.12 -12.32
N LEU A 208 10.97 5.82 -13.17
CA LEU A 208 9.65 5.33 -12.75
C LEU A 208 9.72 4.05 -11.91
N GLN A 209 10.67 3.13 -12.15
CA GLN A 209 10.86 1.94 -11.29
C GLN A 209 11.33 2.29 -9.87
N GLY A 210 12.26 3.24 -9.74
CA GLY A 210 12.71 3.76 -8.44
C GLY A 210 11.61 4.55 -7.73
N ILE A 211 10.83 5.32 -8.47
CA ILE A 211 9.65 6.04 -7.98
C ILE A 211 8.59 5.05 -7.48
N ILE A 212 8.30 3.98 -8.23
CA ILE A 212 7.38 2.92 -7.79
C ILE A 212 7.86 2.31 -6.46
N HIS A 213 9.16 2.04 -6.29
CA HIS A 213 9.69 1.55 -5.01
C HIS A 213 9.58 2.58 -3.87
N SER A 214 9.78 3.86 -4.17
CA SER A 214 9.66 4.94 -3.18
C SER A 214 8.20 5.19 -2.77
N ILE A 215 7.28 5.21 -3.73
CA ILE A 215 5.83 5.26 -3.51
C ILE A 215 5.39 4.04 -2.73
N LEU A 216 5.79 2.82 -3.14
CA LEU A 216 5.55 1.61 -2.36
C LEU A 216 5.99 1.82 -0.92
N LYS A 217 7.26 2.17 -0.67
CA LYS A 217 7.78 2.37 0.69
C LYS A 217 7.00 3.43 1.51
N LYS A 218 6.49 4.49 0.88
CA LYS A 218 5.78 5.58 1.57
C LYS A 218 4.26 5.36 1.71
N SER A 219 3.61 4.72 0.74
CA SER A 219 2.18 4.40 0.78
C SER A 219 1.87 3.13 1.55
N CYS A 220 2.84 2.21 1.64
CA CYS A 220 2.77 0.94 2.32
C CYS A 220 3.00 1.10 3.81
N ILE A 221 1.99 1.63 4.48
CA ILE A 221 1.95 1.67 5.93
C ILE A 221 1.20 0.43 6.38
N GLU A 222 1.90 -0.50 7.02
CA GLU A 222 1.35 -1.81 7.40
C GLU A 222 1.69 -2.13 8.86
N ILE A 223 0.79 -2.84 9.53
CA ILE A 223 0.97 -3.34 10.89
C ILE A 223 1.25 -4.84 10.80
N LEU A 224 2.44 -5.26 11.23
CA LEU A 224 2.91 -6.63 11.13
C LEU A 224 2.72 -7.43 12.42
N ALA A 225 2.89 -6.78 13.58
CA ALA A 225 2.74 -7.43 14.88
C ALA A 225 2.46 -6.42 16.01
N ALA A 226 1.98 -6.95 17.13
CA ALA A 226 1.90 -6.24 18.41
C ALA A 226 2.63 -7.06 19.48
N GLU A 227 3.52 -6.42 20.23
CA GLU A 227 4.30 -7.02 21.30
C GLU A 227 4.01 -6.31 22.63
N PRO A 228 3.47 -7.01 23.66
CA PRO A 228 2.99 -8.39 23.63
C PRO A 228 1.62 -8.52 22.94
N SER A 229 1.40 -9.62 22.22
CA SER A 229 0.10 -9.98 21.61
C SER A 229 -0.90 -10.58 22.62
N THR A 230 -0.44 -10.84 23.84
CA THR A 230 -1.25 -11.35 24.95
C THR A 230 -0.93 -10.53 26.21
N ILE A 231 -1.95 -9.96 26.83
CA ILE A 231 -1.83 -9.12 28.04
C ILE A 231 -2.68 -9.65 29.19
N CYS A 232 -2.39 -9.17 30.40
CA CYS A 232 -3.07 -9.59 31.62
C CYS A 232 -4.38 -8.82 31.80
N ALA A 233 -5.49 -9.54 32.00
CA ALA A 233 -6.78 -8.90 32.25
C ALA A 233 -6.75 -8.01 33.51
N GLY A 234 -7.20 -6.77 33.37
CA GLY A 234 -7.30 -5.77 34.43
C GLY A 234 -6.04 -4.95 34.71
N GLU A 235 -4.90 -5.26 34.08
CA GLU A 235 -3.62 -4.56 34.27
C GLU A 235 -3.29 -3.63 33.07
N SER A 236 -2.41 -2.64 33.29
CA SER A 236 -2.01 -1.64 32.28
C SER A 236 -0.74 -2.06 31.56
N PHE A 237 -0.72 -1.98 30.23
CA PHE A 237 0.43 -2.34 29.39
C PHE A 237 0.81 -1.23 28.40
N GLN A 238 2.06 -1.28 27.96
CA GLN A 238 2.49 -0.64 26.73
C GLN A 238 2.62 -1.72 25.65
N VAL A 239 2.28 -1.38 24.41
CA VAL A 239 2.37 -2.27 23.26
C VAL A 239 3.32 -1.65 22.24
N VAL A 240 4.32 -2.43 21.85
CA VAL A 240 5.18 -2.14 20.70
C VAL A 240 4.45 -2.64 19.46
N VAL A 241 4.00 -1.72 18.63
CA VAL A 241 3.38 -2.03 17.34
C VAL A 241 4.49 -2.07 16.31
N ARG A 242 4.77 -3.24 15.73
CA ARG A 242 5.76 -3.39 14.64
C ARG A 242 5.08 -3.28 13.30
N GLY A 243 5.76 -2.64 12.35
CA GLY A 243 5.24 -2.39 11.02
C GLY A 243 6.26 -1.71 10.13
N ASN A 244 5.77 -1.06 9.09
CA ASN A 244 6.58 -0.24 8.18
C ASN A 244 5.86 1.09 7.91
N GLY A 245 6.63 2.14 7.65
CA GLY A 245 6.16 3.42 7.11
C GLY A 245 5.49 4.37 8.11
N PHE A 246 5.59 4.14 9.42
CA PHE A 246 4.91 4.99 10.41
C PHE A 246 5.44 6.43 10.49
N ARG A 247 6.61 6.72 9.90
CA ARG A 247 7.14 8.09 9.80
C ARG A 247 6.75 8.82 8.51
N HIS A 248 6.00 8.18 7.61
CA HIS A 248 5.50 8.81 6.38
C HIS A 248 4.18 9.59 6.58
N ALA A 249 3.67 9.72 7.81
CA ALA A 249 2.60 10.67 8.11
C ALA A 249 3.04 12.11 7.79
N ARG A 250 2.14 12.90 7.20
CA ARG A 250 2.32 14.35 6.99
C ARG A 250 2.69 15.12 8.27
N ASN A 251 2.20 14.65 9.42
CA ASN A 251 2.66 15.06 10.74
C ASN A 251 2.59 13.87 11.72
N VAL A 252 3.71 13.52 12.35
CA VAL A 252 3.80 12.44 13.34
C VAL A 252 2.91 12.66 14.58
N ASP A 253 2.59 13.91 14.93
CA ASP A 253 1.70 14.24 16.05
C ASP A 253 0.25 13.78 15.80
N ARG A 254 -0.10 13.47 14.55
CA ARG A 254 -1.42 12.99 14.11
C ARG A 254 -1.54 11.47 14.08
N VAL A 255 -0.47 10.75 14.41
CA VAL A 255 -0.49 9.29 14.49
C VAL A 255 -1.24 8.87 15.76
N LEU A 256 -2.21 7.97 15.61
CA LEU A 256 -3.00 7.40 16.71
C LEU A 256 -2.97 5.87 16.66
N CYS A 257 -2.76 5.25 17.81
CA CYS A 257 -2.97 3.81 18.01
C CYS A 257 -4.44 3.58 18.35
N SER A 258 -5.14 2.77 17.56
CA SER A 258 -6.58 2.54 17.69
C SER A 258 -6.86 1.09 18.06
N PHE A 259 -7.59 0.89 19.15
CA PHE A 259 -7.93 -0.41 19.70
C PHE A 259 -9.43 -0.64 19.55
N LYS A 260 -9.81 -1.52 18.62
CA LYS A 260 -11.21 -1.93 18.42
C LYS A 260 -11.49 -3.17 19.27
N ILE A 261 -12.09 -2.95 20.44
CA ILE A 261 -12.39 -3.96 21.45
C ILE A 261 -13.72 -4.62 21.13
N ASN A 262 -13.72 -5.96 21.02
CA ASN A 262 -14.91 -6.79 20.77
C ASN A 262 -15.81 -6.22 19.65
N GLU A 263 -15.21 -5.75 18.56
CA GLU A 263 -15.86 -5.11 17.38
C GLU A 263 -16.76 -3.89 17.64
N SER A 264 -16.89 -3.42 18.89
CA SER A 264 -17.97 -2.52 19.33
C SER A 264 -17.50 -1.22 19.97
N VAL A 265 -16.32 -1.21 20.61
CA VAL A 265 -15.74 -0.02 21.23
C VAL A 265 -14.39 0.28 20.58
N THR A 266 -14.20 1.51 20.09
CA THR A 266 -12.92 1.97 19.54
C THR A 266 -12.30 3.00 20.48
N LEU A 267 -11.08 2.75 20.95
CA LEU A 267 -10.29 3.67 21.78
C LEU A 267 -9.05 4.12 21.02
N ASN A 268 -8.87 5.43 20.89
CA ASN A 268 -7.73 6.05 20.20
C ASN A 268 -6.76 6.63 21.23
N GLU A 269 -5.50 6.23 21.16
CA GLU A 269 -4.42 6.65 22.05
C GLU A 269 -3.28 7.29 21.25
N LYS A 270 -2.60 8.29 21.82
CA LYS A 270 -1.38 8.82 21.22
C LYS A 270 -0.17 7.94 21.55
N PRO A 271 0.68 7.59 20.57
CA PRO A 271 1.92 6.87 20.84
C PRO A 271 2.89 7.75 21.64
N PHE A 272 3.65 7.13 22.53
CA PHE A 272 4.79 7.74 23.21
C PHE A 272 6.00 7.92 22.28
N THR A 273 6.08 7.15 21.20
CA THR A 273 7.20 7.14 20.26
C THR A 273 6.71 6.71 18.88
N VAL A 274 7.16 7.42 17.84
CA VAL A 274 6.86 7.15 16.42
C VAL A 274 8.18 6.96 15.67
N GLU A 275 8.58 5.71 15.45
CA GLU A 275 9.70 5.36 14.57
C GLU A 275 9.19 4.68 13.30
N ASP A 276 9.98 4.66 12.22
CA ASP A 276 9.51 4.21 10.91
C ASP A 276 8.99 2.76 10.92
N THR A 277 9.58 1.91 11.76
CA THR A 277 9.26 0.48 11.88
C THR A 277 8.55 0.08 13.17
N TYR A 278 8.36 1.01 14.11
CA TYR A 278 7.57 0.74 15.31
C TYR A 278 6.91 1.97 15.96
N LEU A 279 5.75 1.74 16.57
CA LEU A 279 5.11 2.67 17.51
C LEU A 279 5.19 2.11 18.93
N LEU A 280 5.38 2.97 19.93
CA LEU A 280 5.18 2.61 21.33
C LEU A 280 3.86 3.20 21.81
N CYS A 281 2.82 2.38 21.93
CA CYS A 281 1.47 2.81 22.30
C CYS A 281 1.15 2.45 23.76
N PRO A 282 0.49 3.32 24.54
CA PRO A 282 -0.25 2.86 25.72
C PRO A 282 -1.42 1.98 25.25
N ALA A 283 -1.64 0.85 25.91
CA ALA A 283 -2.77 -0.03 25.63
C ALA A 283 -3.92 0.19 26.64
N PRO A 284 -5.19 0.17 26.21
CA PRO A 284 -6.32 0.28 27.11
C PRO A 284 -6.42 -0.93 28.03
N ILE A 285 -6.91 -0.72 29.26
CA ILE A 285 -7.06 -1.77 30.26
C ILE A 285 -8.27 -2.65 29.91
N LEU A 286 -8.01 -3.78 29.26
CA LEU A 286 -9.00 -4.81 28.97
C LEU A 286 -9.31 -5.59 30.27
N LYS A 287 -10.57 -5.58 30.71
CA LYS A 287 -10.95 -5.97 32.09
C LYS A 287 -11.16 -7.45 32.32
N GLU A 288 -11.61 -8.18 31.31
CA GLU A 288 -11.99 -9.60 31.40
C GLU A 288 -11.06 -10.45 30.55
N VAL A 289 -10.95 -11.75 30.87
CA VAL A 289 -10.16 -12.72 30.10
C VAL A 289 -10.94 -13.18 28.87
N GLY A 290 -10.24 -13.33 27.74
CA GLY A 290 -10.87 -13.64 26.44
C GLY A 290 -11.42 -12.42 25.69
N MET A 291 -11.28 -11.20 26.23
CA MET A 291 -11.45 -9.97 25.45
C MET A 291 -10.37 -9.86 24.37
N ASN A 292 -10.80 -9.46 23.17
CA ASN A 292 -9.96 -9.24 22.01
C ASN A 292 -9.99 -7.76 21.62
N ALA A 293 -8.82 -7.19 21.34
CA ALA A 293 -8.68 -5.86 20.75
C ALA A 293 -7.97 -5.98 19.40
N ALA A 294 -8.69 -5.72 18.31
CA ALA A 294 -8.08 -5.58 16.99
C ALA A 294 -7.33 -4.24 16.91
N LEU A 295 -6.06 -4.29 16.51
CA LEU A 295 -5.20 -3.12 16.45
C LEU A 295 -5.24 -2.48 15.06
N GLN A 296 -5.42 -1.16 15.07
CA GLN A 296 -5.41 -0.28 13.91
C GLN A 296 -4.48 0.90 14.18
N VAL A 297 -3.98 1.54 13.12
CA VAL A 297 -3.19 2.77 13.22
C VAL A 297 -3.83 3.82 12.32
N SER A 298 -4.06 5.02 12.85
CA SER A 298 -4.40 6.18 12.04
C SER A 298 -3.18 7.08 11.89
N MET A 299 -3.03 7.70 10.72
CA MET A 299 -1.94 8.62 10.39
C MET A 299 -2.42 10.08 10.28
N ASN A 300 -3.71 10.31 10.55
CA ASN A 300 -4.45 11.52 10.21
C ASN A 300 -5.56 11.83 11.24
N ASP A 301 -5.21 11.82 12.53
CA ASP A 301 -6.12 12.18 13.65
C ASP A 301 -7.42 11.33 13.73
N GLY A 302 -7.41 10.11 13.19
CA GLY A 302 -8.54 9.18 13.24
C GLY A 302 -9.53 9.29 12.07
N LEU A 303 -9.19 10.02 11.01
CA LEU A 303 -10.01 10.12 9.79
C LEU A 303 -10.04 8.78 9.04
N SER A 304 -8.87 8.17 8.81
CA SER A 304 -8.72 6.82 8.25
C SER A 304 -7.81 5.95 9.10
N PHE A 305 -7.94 4.63 8.94
CA PHE A 305 -7.20 3.61 9.68
C PHE A 305 -6.57 2.61 8.71
N ILE A 306 -5.32 2.26 9.00
CA ILE A 306 -4.64 1.10 8.44
C ILE A 306 -5.19 -0.12 9.18
N SER A 307 -5.88 -0.99 8.43
CA SER A 307 -6.41 -2.24 8.95
C SER A 307 -5.30 -3.30 9.02
N SER A 308 -5.45 -4.24 9.95
CA SER A 308 -4.56 -5.38 10.09
C SER A 308 -5.29 -6.58 10.69
N SER A 309 -4.69 -7.77 10.58
CA SER A 309 -5.13 -8.98 11.28
C SER A 309 -4.54 -9.09 12.70
N VAL A 310 -3.85 -8.04 13.20
CA VAL A 310 -3.19 -8.08 14.51
C VAL A 310 -4.22 -7.87 15.61
N ILE A 311 -4.39 -8.90 16.43
CA ILE A 311 -5.30 -8.92 17.57
C ILE A 311 -4.49 -9.11 18.86
N ILE A 312 -4.76 -8.26 19.85
CA ILE A 312 -4.26 -8.39 21.20
C ILE A 312 -5.33 -9.11 22.03
N THR A 313 -4.90 -10.11 22.80
CA THR A 313 -5.78 -10.98 23.59
C THR A 313 -5.50 -10.86 25.08
N THR A 314 -6.48 -11.22 25.92
CA THR A 314 -6.38 -11.16 27.39
C THR A 314 -6.34 -12.53 28.04
N THR A 315 -5.46 -12.71 29.02
CA THR A 315 -5.33 -13.96 29.79
C THR A 315 -5.19 -13.73 31.30
N HIS A 316 -5.28 -14.82 32.08
CA HIS A 316 -4.95 -14.84 33.49
C HIS A 316 -3.43 -14.91 33.69
N CYS A 317 -2.82 -13.84 34.19
CA CYS A 317 -1.39 -13.81 34.52
C CYS A 317 -1.07 -14.15 35.99
N ARG A 318 -2.08 -14.25 36.85
CA ARG A 318 -1.91 -14.74 38.23
C ARG A 318 -2.41 -16.17 38.31
N PRO A 319 -1.66 -17.11 38.92
CA PRO A 319 -2.21 -18.42 39.24
C PRO A 319 -3.42 -18.27 40.15
N PRO A 320 -4.45 -19.13 40.04
CA PRO A 320 -5.56 -19.12 40.98
C PRO A 320 -5.01 -19.27 42.40
N GLN A 321 -5.43 -18.38 43.30
CA GLN A 321 -5.01 -18.45 44.70
C GLN A 321 -5.39 -19.81 45.27
N SER A 322 -4.42 -20.54 45.81
CA SER A 322 -4.67 -21.83 46.43
C SER A 322 -5.60 -21.64 47.62
N VAL A 323 -6.80 -22.21 47.52
CA VAL A 323 -7.75 -22.28 48.64
C VAL A 323 -7.02 -22.91 49.83
N PRO A 324 -6.98 -22.26 51.02
CA PRO A 324 -6.33 -22.84 52.19
C PRO A 324 -6.93 -24.21 52.48
N ALA A 325 -6.08 -25.23 52.59
CA ALA A 325 -6.53 -26.58 52.91
C ALA A 325 -7.27 -26.56 54.26
N PRO A 326 -8.42 -27.25 54.39
CA PRO A 326 -9.18 -27.28 55.63
C PRO A 326 -8.29 -27.83 56.77
N PRO A 327 -8.43 -27.31 58.00
CA PRO A 327 -7.60 -27.73 59.11
C PRO A 327 -7.76 -29.22 59.36
N LYS A 328 -6.64 -29.94 59.41
CA LYS A 328 -6.62 -31.37 59.73
C LYS A 328 -7.20 -31.55 61.13
N THR A 329 -8.35 -32.23 61.22
CA THR A 329 -8.91 -32.67 62.50
C THR A 329 -7.92 -33.62 63.16
N ALA A 330 -7.37 -33.21 64.30
CA ALA A 330 -6.59 -34.08 65.14
C ALA A 330 -7.52 -35.14 65.74
N HIS A 331 -7.48 -36.36 65.19
CA HIS A 331 -7.97 -37.53 65.93
C HIS A 331 -7.00 -37.76 67.08
N GLY A 332 -7.44 -37.42 68.30
CA GLY A 332 -6.74 -37.80 69.51
C GLY A 332 -6.79 -39.30 69.70
N GLU A 333 -5.67 -39.88 70.09
CA GLU A 333 -5.61 -41.26 70.60
C GLU A 333 -6.29 -41.33 71.97
N GLN A 334 -7.27 -42.25 72.11
CA GLN A 334 -7.59 -42.97 73.34
C GLN A 334 -8.45 -44.19 73.03
#